data_AF-A0A7Y0TNG3-F1
#
_entry.id   AF-A0A7Y0TNG3-F1
#
_cell.length_a   1.000
_cell.length_b   1.000
_cell.length_c   1.000
_cell.angle_alpha   90.00
_cell.angle_beta   90.00
_cell.angle_gamma   90.00
#
_symmetry.space_group_name_H-M   'P 1'
#
loop_
_entity.id
_entity.type
_entity.pdbx_description
1 polymer ?
#
loop_
_entity_poly.entity_id
_entity_poly.type
_entity_poly.pdbx_seq_one_letter_code
_entity_poly.pdbx_strand_id
1 'polypeptide(L)' 'MITSQTVTTPEFLSASLVGTWRRFGLVGPVYEIVGVGDKLPNGDLLMHIRVLESGEKLDYSLTDILDDPKES' A
#
# COMPACT_ATOMS: atom_id res chain seq x y z
N MET A 1 3.61 30.57 16.95
CA MET A 1 4.11 29.45 16.12
C MET A 1 3.58 28.19 16.75
N ILE A 2 2.69 27.46 16.07
CA ILE A 2 2.20 26.15 16.50
C ILE A 2 2.63 25.15 15.44
N THR A 3 3.56 24.27 15.79
CA THR A 3 4.06 23.21 14.92
C THR A 3 2.99 22.12 14.89
N SER A 4 2.24 22.01 13.80
CA SER A 4 1.33 20.89 13.56
C SER A 4 2.13 19.61 13.43
N GLN A 5 2.12 18.78 14.46
CA GLN A 5 2.58 17.39 14.36
C GLN A 5 1.51 16.62 13.60
N THR A 6 1.77 16.27 12.33
CA THR A 6 0.92 15.35 11.57
C THR A 6 0.96 13.99 12.26
N VAL A 7 -0.16 13.62 12.87
CA VAL A 7 -0.38 12.26 13.38
C VAL A 7 -0.48 11.34 12.17
N THR A 8 0.63 10.70 11.80
CA THR A 8 0.64 9.65 10.77
C THR A 8 -0.02 8.40 11.33
N THR A 9 -1.34 8.36 11.33
CA THR A 9 -2.12 7.16 11.66
C THR A 9 -2.11 6.21 10.45
N PRO A 10 -2.23 4.89 10.67
CA PRO A 10 -2.28 3.90 9.58
C PRO A 10 -3.35 4.19 8.52
N GLU A 11 -4.45 4.83 8.93
CA GLU A 11 -5.54 5.26 8.06
C GLU A 11 -5.11 6.35 7.06
N PHE A 12 -4.30 7.33 7.50
CA PHE A 12 -3.79 8.36 6.61
C PHE A 12 -2.73 7.79 5.66
N LEU A 13 -1.83 6.94 6.18
CA LEU A 13 -0.78 6.31 5.38
C LEU A 13 -1.37 5.45 4.26
N SER A 14 -2.31 4.58 4.58
CA SER A 14 -2.97 3.70 3.59
C SER A 14 -3.69 4.49 2.51
N ALA A 15 -4.48 5.51 2.87
CA ALA A 15 -5.14 6.36 1.90
C ALA A 15 -4.15 7.09 0.96
N SER A 16 -2.99 7.52 1.49
CA SER A 16 -1.97 8.22 0.69
C SER A 16 -1.26 7.33 -0.34
N LEU A 17 -1.34 6.01 -0.19
CA LEU A 17 -0.70 5.04 -1.10
C LEU A 17 -1.58 4.69 -2.29
N VAL A 18 -2.88 4.95 -2.25
CA VAL A 18 -3.80 4.67 -3.37
C VAL A 18 -3.40 5.52 -4.59
N GLY A 19 -3.29 4.88 -5.75
CA GLY A 19 -2.81 5.46 -7.00
C GLY A 19 -1.29 5.47 -7.14
N THR A 20 -0.54 4.89 -6.19
CA THR A 20 0.90 4.70 -6.30
C THR A 20 1.26 3.30 -6.79
N TRP A 21 2.50 3.14 -7.27
CA TRP A 21 3.03 1.87 -7.77
C TRP A 21 4.19 1.37 -6.91
N ARG A 22 4.26 0.04 -6.83
CA ARG A 22 5.28 -0.70 -6.10
C ARG A 22 5.66 -1.93 -6.91
N ARG A 23 6.75 -2.57 -6.51
CA ARG A 23 7.22 -3.82 -7.10
C ARG A 23 7.29 -4.89 -6.03
N PHE A 24 6.81 -6.10 -6.35
CA PHE A 24 6.94 -7.23 -5.43
C PHE A 24 8.43 -7.58 -5.24
N GLY A 25 8.98 -7.24 -4.07
CA GLY A 25 10.41 -7.34 -3.81
C GLY A 25 11.26 -6.66 -4.89
N LEU A 26 12.50 -7.14 -5.04
CA LEU A 26 13.47 -6.51 -5.94
C LEU A 26 13.25 -6.80 -7.43
N VAL A 27 12.60 -7.92 -7.76
CA VAL A 27 12.56 -8.43 -9.15
C VAL A 27 11.17 -8.88 -9.61
N GLY A 28 10.14 -8.75 -8.76
CA GLY A 28 8.79 -9.16 -9.11
C GLY A 28 8.08 -8.17 -10.04
N PRO A 29 6.80 -8.46 -10.37
CA PRO A 29 6.02 -7.57 -11.21
C PRO A 29 5.66 -6.27 -10.49
N VAL A 30 5.41 -5.23 -11.28
CA VAL A 30 4.90 -3.95 -10.78
C VAL A 30 3.40 -4.07 -10.54
N TYR A 31 2.93 -3.50 -9.45
CA TYR A 31 1.51 -3.42 -9.12
C TYR A 31 1.13 -1.99 -8.75
N GLU A 32 -0.14 -1.66 -8.98
CA GLU A 32 -0.78 -0.43 -8.54
C GLU A 32 -1.59 -0.69 -7.29
N ILE A 33 -1.54 0.22 -6.33
CA ILE A 33 -2.41 0.21 -5.15
C ILE A 33 -3.70 0.92 -5.53
N VAL A 34 -4.80 0.19 -5.63
CA VAL A 34 -6.07 0.70 -6.16
C VAL A 34 -7.12 1.01 -5.10
N GLY A 35 -6.88 0.63 -3.84
CA GLY A 35 -7.79 0.95 -2.74
C GLY A 35 -7.32 0.46 -1.38
N VAL A 36 -8.05 0.88 -0.35
CA VAL A 36 -7.90 0.39 1.02
C VAL A 36 -8.90 -0.72 1.24
N GLY A 37 -8.45 -1.84 1.81
CA GLY A 37 -9.27 -2.99 2.16
C GLY A 37 -9.51 -3.09 3.66
N ASP A 38 -9.81 -4.31 4.10
CA ASP A 38 -10.20 -4.59 5.47
C ASP A 38 -9.01 -4.62 6.45
N LYS A 39 -9.31 -4.26 7.70
CA LYS A 39 -8.36 -4.41 8.80
C LYS A 39 -8.38 -5.84 9.31
N LEU A 40 -7.21 -6.46 9.43
CA LEU A 40 -7.06 -7.81 9.93
C LEU A 40 -7.13 -7.86 11.46
N PRO A 41 -7.50 -9.00 12.06
CA PRO A 41 -7.58 -9.16 13.52
C PRO A 41 -6.25 -8.92 14.26
N ASN A 42 -5.11 -9.07 13.57
CA ASN A 42 -3.77 -8.80 14.10
C ASN A 42 -3.40 -7.30 14.07
N GLY A 43 -4.28 -6.43 13.56
CA GLY A 43 -4.07 -4.99 13.46
C GLY A 43 -3.44 -4.52 12.15
N ASP A 44 -3.02 -5.42 11.27
CA ASP A 44 -2.56 -5.10 9.92
C ASP A 44 -3.73 -4.68 9.02
N LEU A 45 -3.43 -4.07 7.88
CA LEU A 45 -4.42 -3.59 6.92
C LEU A 45 -4.21 -4.23 5.56
N LEU A 46 -5.26 -4.77 4.97
CA LEU A 46 -5.23 -5.18 3.57
C LEU A 46 -5.41 -3.97 2.67
N MET A 47 -4.70 -3.98 1.56
CA MET A 47 -4.80 -3.03 0.47
C MET A 47 -5.23 -3.77 -0.78
N HIS A 48 -6.11 -3.17 -1.57
CA HIS A 48 -6.45 -3.71 -2.88
C HIS A 48 -5.39 -3.30 -3.88
N ILE A 49 -4.79 -4.27 -4.55
CA ILE A 49 -3.78 -4.02 -5.58
C ILE A 49 -4.22 -4.57 -6.94
N ARG A 50 -3.62 -4.05 -8.01
CA ARG A 50 -3.72 -4.58 -9.37
C ARG A 50 -2.33 -4.81 -9.93
N VAL A 51 -2.01 -6.06 -10.26
CA VAL A 51 -0.76 -6.40 -10.95
C VAL A 51 -0.82 -5.85 -12.37
N LEU A 52 0.15 -5.01 -12.76
CA LEU A 52 0.07 -4.30 -14.04
C LEU A 52 0.23 -5.22 -15.26
N GLU A 53 1.07 -6.25 -15.14
CA GLU A 53 1.36 -7.17 -16.25
C GLU A 53 0.15 -8.06 -16.58
N SER A 54 -0.49 -8.64 -15.57
CA SER A 54 -1.60 -9.58 -15.76
C SER A 54 -2.98 -8.94 -15.66
N GLY A 55 -3.10 -7.77 -15.04
CA GLY A 55 -4.37 -7.14 -14.68
C GLY A 55 -5.08 -7.80 -13.49
N GLU A 56 -4.47 -8.81 -12.87
CA GLU A 56 -5.02 -9.50 -11.70
C GLU A 56 -5.20 -8.54 -10.52
N LYS A 57 -6.31 -8.70 -9.80
CA LYS A 57 -6.63 -7.93 -8.59
C LYS A 57 -6.65 -8.85 -7.39
N LEU A 58 -5.97 -8.44 -6.33
CA LEU A 58 -5.86 -9.19 -5.10
C LEU A 58 -5.68 -8.26 -3.90
N ASP A 59 -5.90 -8.81 -2.72
CA ASP A 59 -5.62 -8.14 -1.46
C ASP A 59 -4.17 -8.40 -1.04
N TYR A 60 -3.50 -7.37 -0.54
CA TYR A 60 -2.09 -7.43 -0.17
C TYR A 60 -1.82 -6.62 1.10
N SER A 61 -0.91 -7.09 1.95
CA SER A 61 -0.66 -6.47 3.26
C SER A 61 -0.06 -5.07 3.10
N LEU A 62 -0.57 -4.11 3.87
CA LEU A 62 0.05 -2.78 3.99
C LEU A 62 1.48 -2.90 4.49
N THR A 63 1.77 -3.83 5.38
CA THR A 63 3.13 -4.06 5.90
C THR A 63 4.07 -4.45 4.76
N ASP A 64 3.69 -5.46 3.96
CA ASP A 64 4.50 -5.90 2.82
C ASP A 64 4.66 -4.80 1.76
N ILE A 65 3.62 -3.99 1.52
CA ILE A 65 3.67 -2.84 0.60
C ILE A 65 4.67 -1.77 1.04
N LEU A 66 4.80 -1.55 2.35
CA LEU A 66 5.73 -0.56 2.89
C LEU A 66 7.18 -1.02 2.78
N ASP A 67 7.41 -2.34 2.85
CA ASP A 67 8.72 -2.97 2.67
C ASP A 67 9.11 -3.10 1.20
N ASP A 68 8.14 -3.20 0.29
CA ASP A 68 8.38 -3.27 -1.15
C ASP A 68 8.98 -1.96 -1.70
N PRO A 69 9.99 -2.06 -2.61
CA PRO A 69 10.58 -0.88 -3.21
C PRO A 69 9.55 -0.06 -4.00
N LYS A 70 9.71 1.26 -3.94
CA LYS A 70 8.94 2.17 -4.80
C LYS A 70 9.40 1.98 -6.24
N GLU A 71 8.46 1.88 -7.16
CA GLU A 71 8.77 2.00 -8.58
C GLU A 71 8.92 3.49 -8.92
N SER A 72 9.98 3.84 -9.64
CA SER A 72 10.36 5.22 -10.00
C SER A 72 9.79 5.68 -11.33
#